data_AF-A0A9Q8QA26-F1
#
_entry.id   AF-A0A9Q8QA26-F1
#
_cell.length_a   1.000
_cell.length_b   1.000
_cell.length_c   1.000
_cell.angle_alpha   90.00
_cell.angle_beta   90.00
_cell.angle_gamma   90.00
#
_symmetry.space_group_name_H-M   'P 1'
#
loop_
_entity.id
_entity.type
_entity.pdbx_description
1 polymer ?
#
loop_
_entity_poly.entity_id
_entity_poly.type
_entity_poly.pdbx_seq_one_letter_code
_entity_poly.pdbx_strand_id
1 'polypeptide(L)'
;MAAAADPFDSALDLLRRLNPKHTADHLNAIISLAPDLTEDLLSSVDQPLAVRRCRQTGREYLLCDYNRDGDSHRSPWSNQFDPPLDEAGAGGVGADGNEGAGEGAIPSERVRRMEIKANEAFDIYRELYYEGGVSSVYFWNLDDGFAGVVLLKKAATPGGSSEGVWDSIHVFEAIERGRTTHYKLTSTVILSLSTAEGSIGDMDLSGNMTRQVEQDLPVDSDESHIANVGRLVEDMELKMRNLLQDVYFGKAKDVVGDLRSVGSLSDGARDRETQRELIGSMRR
;
A
#
# COMPACT_ATOMS: atom_id res chain seq x y z
N MET A 1 -23.20 1.03 31.76
CA MET A 1 -23.39 0.95 30.29
C MET A 1 -22.02 0.80 29.68
N ALA A 2 -21.74 -0.30 29.00
CA ALA A 2 -20.54 -0.35 28.16
C ALA A 2 -20.69 0.76 27.11
N ALA A 3 -19.66 1.58 26.92
CA ALA A 3 -19.64 2.54 25.81
C ALA A 3 -19.89 1.74 24.53
N ALA A 4 -20.91 2.13 23.75
CA ALA A 4 -21.14 1.51 22.45
C ALA A 4 -19.84 1.70 21.64
N ALA A 5 -19.28 0.60 21.14
CA ALA A 5 -18.10 0.66 20.29
C ALA A 5 -18.44 1.50 19.06
N ASP A 6 -17.52 2.40 18.70
CA ASP A 6 -17.68 3.21 17.50
C ASP A 6 -17.79 2.28 16.27
N PRO A 7 -18.85 2.41 15.45
CA PRO A 7 -19.04 1.56 14.28
C PRO A 7 -17.86 1.60 13.30
N PHE A 8 -17.22 2.75 13.13
CA PHE A 8 -16.07 2.90 12.26
C PHE A 8 -14.85 2.15 12.81
N ASP A 9 -14.47 2.36 14.07
CA ASP A 9 -13.43 1.59 14.74
C ASP A 9 -13.69 0.07 14.67
N SER A 10 -14.94 -0.34 14.83
CA SER A 10 -15.35 -1.74 14.78
C SER A 10 -15.19 -2.34 13.38
N ALA A 11 -15.52 -1.57 12.34
CA ALA A 11 -15.33 -1.97 10.94
C ALA A 11 -13.83 -2.15 10.61
N LEU A 12 -12.98 -1.21 11.05
CA LEU A 12 -11.53 -1.32 10.90
C LEU A 12 -10.97 -2.53 11.66
N ASP A 13 -11.41 -2.78 12.89
CA ASP A 13 -10.98 -3.96 13.65
C ASP A 13 -11.41 -5.28 13.00
N LEU A 14 -12.61 -5.31 12.40
CA LEU A 14 -13.09 -6.47 11.65
C LEU A 14 -12.21 -6.74 10.43
N LEU A 15 -11.88 -5.72 9.64
CA LEU A 15 -11.01 -5.84 8.46
C LEU A 15 -9.59 -6.32 8.80
N ARG A 16 -9.08 -6.00 9.99
CA ARG A 16 -7.78 -6.52 10.48
C ARG A 16 -7.82 -8.01 10.85
N ARG A 17 -9.01 -8.61 10.99
CA ARG A 17 -9.19 -10.01 11.42
C ARG A 17 -9.67 -10.92 10.30
N LEU A 18 -10.38 -10.36 9.32
CA LEU A 18 -10.84 -11.11 8.15
C LEU A 18 -9.69 -11.48 7.23
N ASN A 19 -9.93 -12.41 6.30
CA ASN A 19 -8.89 -12.88 5.40
C ASN A 19 -8.49 -11.73 4.45
N PRO A 20 -7.23 -11.25 4.49
CA PRO A 20 -6.77 -10.10 3.71
C PRO A 20 -6.86 -10.32 2.18
N LYS A 21 -6.89 -11.58 1.72
CA LYS A 21 -7.09 -11.92 0.31
C LYS A 21 -8.42 -11.39 -0.26
N HIS A 22 -9.43 -11.27 0.60
CA HIS A 22 -10.79 -10.87 0.23
C HIS A 22 -11.14 -9.46 0.74
N THR A 23 -10.13 -8.60 0.98
CA THR A 23 -10.32 -7.26 1.53
C THR A 23 -11.37 -6.45 0.76
N ALA A 24 -11.35 -6.48 -0.59
CA ALA A 24 -12.33 -5.77 -1.40
C ALA A 24 -13.77 -6.28 -1.18
N ASP A 25 -13.96 -7.59 -1.13
CA ASP A 25 -15.28 -8.20 -0.87
C ASP A 25 -15.78 -7.87 0.54
N HIS A 26 -14.88 -7.92 1.53
CA HIS A 26 -15.17 -7.59 2.91
C HIS A 26 -15.57 -6.12 3.07
N LEU A 27 -14.83 -5.22 2.42
CA LEU A 27 -15.12 -3.79 2.43
C LEU A 27 -16.49 -3.49 1.80
N ASN A 28 -16.79 -4.06 0.64
CA ASN A 28 -18.09 -3.92 -0.02
C ASN A 28 -19.25 -4.46 0.84
N ALA A 29 -19.05 -5.57 1.54
CA ALA A 29 -20.05 -6.13 2.45
C ALA A 29 -20.29 -5.21 3.67
N ILE A 30 -19.24 -4.61 4.22
CA ILE A 30 -19.36 -3.65 5.34
C ILE A 30 -20.05 -2.37 4.87
N ILE A 31 -19.68 -1.84 3.70
CA ILE A 31 -20.35 -0.67 3.08
C ILE A 31 -21.84 -0.95 2.87
N SER A 32 -22.19 -2.16 2.40
CA SER A 32 -23.59 -2.56 2.22
C SER A 32 -24.36 -2.62 3.55
N LEU A 33 -23.67 -2.92 4.66
CA LEU A 33 -24.26 -2.99 6.00
C LEU A 33 -24.36 -1.61 6.68
N ALA A 34 -23.37 -0.75 6.47
CA ALA A 34 -23.29 0.58 7.05
C ALA A 34 -22.89 1.60 5.96
N PRO A 35 -23.83 2.01 5.08
CA PRO A 35 -23.54 2.90 3.96
C PRO A 35 -23.02 4.27 4.39
N ASP A 36 -23.39 4.72 5.59
CA ASP A 36 -22.94 6.01 6.14
C ASP A 36 -21.42 6.06 6.37
N LEU A 37 -20.74 4.91 6.42
CA LEU A 37 -19.29 4.81 6.61
C LEU A 37 -18.50 4.73 5.29
N THR A 38 -19.17 4.84 4.12
CA THR A 38 -18.55 4.55 2.82
C THR A 38 -17.31 5.39 2.55
N GLU A 39 -17.39 6.71 2.71
CA GLU A 39 -16.28 7.63 2.41
C GLU A 39 -15.10 7.42 3.37
N ASP A 40 -15.38 7.30 4.66
CA ASP A 40 -14.35 7.07 5.69
C ASP A 40 -13.66 5.71 5.49
N LEU A 41 -14.40 4.68 5.12
CA LEU A 41 -13.85 3.35 4.90
C LEU A 41 -13.01 3.26 3.63
N LEU A 42 -13.48 3.85 2.50
CA LEU A 42 -12.72 3.87 1.26
C LEU A 42 -11.44 4.71 1.38
N SER A 43 -11.46 5.79 2.17
CA SER A 43 -10.26 6.61 2.41
C SER A 43 -9.27 5.98 3.40
N SER A 44 -9.73 5.07 4.27
CA SER A 44 -8.90 4.50 5.35
C SER A 44 -8.42 3.06 5.09
N VAL A 45 -9.02 2.35 4.13
CA VAL A 45 -8.75 0.93 3.89
C VAL A 45 -8.15 0.72 2.51
N ASP A 46 -6.85 0.46 2.50
CA ASP A 46 -6.14 0.11 1.27
C ASP A 46 -6.62 -1.23 0.69
N GLN A 47 -6.88 -1.24 -0.62
CA GLN A 47 -7.32 -2.41 -1.38
C GLN A 47 -6.22 -2.88 -2.34
N PRO A 48 -6.21 -4.18 -2.73
CA PRO A 48 -5.32 -4.65 -3.79
C PRO A 48 -5.47 -3.85 -5.08
N LEU A 49 -4.36 -3.43 -5.67
CA LEU A 49 -4.38 -2.51 -6.81
C LEU A 49 -4.87 -3.21 -8.07
N ALA A 50 -5.76 -2.55 -8.80
CA ALA A 50 -6.21 -2.99 -10.12
C ALA A 50 -5.39 -2.32 -11.23
N VAL A 51 -5.22 -3.00 -12.35
CA VAL A 51 -4.52 -2.48 -13.54
C VAL A 51 -5.54 -2.09 -14.60
N ARG A 52 -5.38 -0.90 -15.19
CA ARG A 52 -6.13 -0.46 -16.37
C ARG A 52 -5.18 0.03 -17.45
N ARG A 53 -5.61 -0.02 -18.70
CA ARG A 53 -4.84 0.50 -19.84
C ARG A 53 -5.36 1.87 -20.26
N CYS A 54 -4.47 2.85 -20.36
CA CYS A 54 -4.81 4.17 -20.87
C CYS A 54 -5.18 4.06 -22.36
N ARG A 55 -6.40 4.47 -22.73
CA ARG A 55 -6.89 4.37 -24.11
C ARG A 55 -6.10 5.23 -25.10
N GLN A 56 -5.52 6.34 -24.64
CA GLN A 56 -4.78 7.27 -25.51
C GLN A 56 -3.33 6.86 -25.71
N THR A 57 -2.63 6.47 -24.64
CA THR A 57 -1.19 6.19 -24.70
C THR A 57 -0.89 4.69 -24.83
N GLY A 58 -1.87 3.83 -24.56
CA GLY A 58 -1.70 2.37 -24.53
C GLY A 58 -0.93 1.86 -23.31
N ARG A 59 -0.45 2.74 -22.41
CA ARG A 59 0.30 2.38 -21.20
C ARG A 59 -0.63 1.92 -20.08
N GLU A 60 -0.18 0.96 -19.29
CA GLU A 60 -0.88 0.48 -18.10
C GLU A 60 -0.72 1.46 -16.94
N TYR A 61 -1.72 1.54 -16.07
CA TYR A 61 -1.70 2.35 -14.85
C TYR A 61 -2.52 1.66 -13.75
N LEU A 62 -2.25 2.04 -12.50
CA LEU A 62 -2.84 1.46 -11.30
C LEU A 62 -4.03 2.29 -10.81
N LEU A 63 -5.06 1.59 -10.36
CA LEU A 63 -6.28 2.17 -9.80
C LEU A 63 -6.24 2.12 -8.27
N CYS A 64 -6.63 3.23 -7.66
CA CYS A 64 -6.85 3.39 -6.23
C CYS A 64 -7.89 4.50 -6.01
N ASP A 65 -8.33 4.69 -4.77
CA ASP A 65 -9.31 5.73 -4.48
C ASP A 65 -8.76 7.15 -4.71
N TYR A 66 -7.44 7.36 -4.60
CA TYR A 66 -6.80 8.67 -4.82
C TYR A 66 -6.78 9.15 -6.28
N ASN A 67 -7.05 8.28 -7.26
CA ASN A 67 -7.19 8.66 -8.67
C ASN A 67 -8.60 8.39 -9.20
N ARG A 68 -9.57 8.19 -8.31
CA ARG A 68 -10.95 7.87 -8.62
C ARG A 68 -11.86 9.08 -8.45
N ASP A 69 -12.81 9.19 -9.36
CA ASP A 69 -13.94 10.12 -9.29
C ASP A 69 -15.20 9.38 -9.78
N GLY A 70 -16.15 9.13 -8.88
CA GLY A 70 -17.28 8.25 -9.13
C GLY A 70 -16.82 6.86 -9.59
N ASP A 71 -17.17 6.47 -10.81
CA ASP A 71 -16.72 5.21 -11.43
C ASP A 71 -15.53 5.38 -12.38
N SER A 72 -15.04 6.62 -12.52
CA SER A 72 -14.00 7.01 -13.45
C SER A 72 -12.65 7.09 -12.75
N HIS A 73 -11.57 6.80 -13.48
CA HIS A 73 -10.22 6.87 -12.93
C HIS A 73 -9.30 7.68 -13.83
N ARG A 74 -8.51 8.60 -13.24
CA ARG A 74 -7.56 9.45 -13.95
C ARG A 74 -6.31 8.65 -14.31
N SER A 75 -5.95 8.66 -15.59
CA SER A 75 -4.69 8.10 -16.06
C SER A 75 -3.53 9.08 -15.82
N PRO A 76 -2.38 8.64 -15.27
CA PRO A 76 -1.24 9.52 -15.04
C PRO A 76 -0.56 9.90 -16.36
N TRP A 77 -0.81 9.16 -17.44
CA TRP A 77 -0.20 9.38 -18.75
C TRP A 77 -0.92 10.44 -19.57
N SER A 78 -2.25 10.31 -19.72
CA SER A 78 -3.06 11.26 -20.49
C SER A 78 -3.65 12.38 -19.65
N ASN A 79 -3.62 12.26 -18.33
CA ASN A 79 -4.35 13.13 -17.39
C ASN A 79 -5.88 13.12 -17.57
N GLN A 80 -6.43 12.09 -18.24
CA GLN A 80 -7.87 11.98 -18.48
C GLN A 80 -8.49 10.86 -17.66
N PHE A 81 -9.74 11.08 -17.27
CA PHE A 81 -10.58 10.08 -16.63
C PHE A 81 -11.14 9.09 -17.65
N ASP A 82 -11.20 7.82 -17.28
CA ASP A 82 -11.89 6.75 -18.03
C ASP A 82 -12.84 5.98 -17.10
N PRO A 83 -14.16 5.92 -17.38
CA PRO A 83 -14.87 6.67 -18.42
C PRO A 83 -14.68 8.21 -18.32
N PRO A 84 -14.90 8.97 -19.40
CA PRO A 84 -14.90 10.43 -19.31
C PRO A 84 -15.96 10.91 -18.31
N LEU A 85 -15.59 11.89 -17.48
CA LEU A 85 -16.52 12.54 -16.56
C LEU A 85 -17.49 13.44 -17.35
N ASP A 86 -18.75 13.51 -16.92
CA ASP A 86 -19.73 14.43 -17.49
C ASP A 86 -19.36 15.87 -17.11
N GLU A 87 -19.32 16.79 -18.08
CA GLU A 87 -19.00 18.22 -17.88
C GLU A 87 -19.94 18.95 -16.89
N ALA A 88 -21.03 18.29 -16.45
CA ALA A 88 -22.03 18.83 -15.54
C ALA A 88 -21.84 18.41 -14.06
N GLY A 89 -20.86 17.56 -13.75
CA GLY A 89 -20.46 17.28 -12.37
C GLY A 89 -19.61 18.42 -11.81
N ALA A 90 -19.73 18.71 -10.51
CA ALA A 90 -19.01 19.79 -9.82
C ALA A 90 -17.47 19.66 -9.85
N GLY A 91 -16.93 18.59 -10.43
CA GLY A 91 -15.50 18.32 -10.61
C GLY A 91 -14.85 18.95 -11.85
N GLY A 92 -15.46 19.97 -12.44
CA GLY A 92 -15.02 20.60 -13.69
C GLY A 92 -14.35 21.96 -13.53
N VAL A 93 -13.02 21.96 -13.60
CA VAL A 93 -12.17 23.03 -14.19
C VAL A 93 -12.34 24.45 -13.63
N GLY A 94 -11.73 24.71 -12.48
CA GLY A 94 -11.18 26.04 -12.16
C GLY A 94 -9.72 26.13 -12.61
N ALA A 95 -9.23 27.32 -12.98
CA ALA A 95 -7.82 27.54 -13.32
C ALA A 95 -6.85 27.23 -12.15
N ASP A 96 -7.40 27.08 -10.94
CA ASP A 96 -6.66 26.92 -9.68
C ASP A 96 -6.57 25.46 -9.19
N GLY A 97 -7.14 24.48 -9.91
CA GLY A 97 -7.20 23.08 -9.47
C GLY A 97 -8.27 22.85 -8.39
N ASN A 98 -8.53 21.59 -8.03
CA ASN A 98 -9.37 21.23 -6.86
C ASN A 98 -8.45 20.91 -5.66
N GLU A 99 -8.90 21.24 -4.46
CA GLU A 99 -8.22 20.93 -3.20
C GLU A 99 -8.56 19.50 -2.76
N GLY A 100 -7.55 18.72 -2.34
CA GLY A 100 -7.73 17.36 -1.83
C GLY A 100 -7.69 16.25 -2.90
N ALA A 101 -7.68 15.00 -2.43
CA ALA A 101 -7.82 13.81 -3.28
C ALA A 101 -9.31 13.46 -3.42
N GLY A 102 -9.83 13.38 -4.64
CA GLY A 102 -11.23 12.99 -4.87
C GLY A 102 -11.87 13.65 -6.09
N GLU A 103 -13.21 13.75 -6.07
CA GLU A 103 -14.08 14.22 -7.16
C GLU A 103 -13.47 15.37 -7.97
N GLY A 104 -13.21 15.14 -9.25
CA GLY A 104 -12.67 16.12 -10.19
C GLY A 104 -11.27 16.64 -9.90
N ALA A 105 -10.50 16.04 -8.99
CA ALA A 105 -9.19 16.53 -8.59
C ALA A 105 -8.16 16.41 -9.72
N ILE A 106 -8.04 17.50 -10.49
CA ILE A 106 -6.98 17.72 -11.45
C ILE A 106 -5.92 18.58 -10.77
N PRO A 107 -4.66 18.12 -10.68
CA PRO A 107 -3.61 18.90 -10.06
C PRO A 107 -3.32 20.18 -10.86
N SER A 108 -2.93 21.24 -10.15
CA SER A 108 -2.48 22.50 -10.77
C SER A 108 -1.28 22.27 -11.70
N GLU A 109 -0.99 23.21 -12.61
CA GLU A 109 0.06 23.01 -13.62
C GLU A 109 1.44 22.68 -13.01
N ARG A 110 1.80 23.33 -11.89
CA ARG A 110 3.03 23.04 -11.14
C ARG A 110 3.02 21.60 -10.62
N VAL A 111 1.95 21.21 -9.93
CA VAL A 111 1.83 19.88 -9.30
C VAL A 111 1.77 18.79 -10.36
N ARG A 112 1.06 18.99 -11.47
CA ARG A 112 1.02 18.08 -12.61
C ARG A 112 2.39 17.90 -13.26
N ARG A 113 3.19 18.95 -13.38
CA ARG A 113 4.56 18.86 -13.90
C ARG A 113 5.45 18.02 -13.00
N MET A 114 5.30 18.12 -11.67
CA MET A 114 5.97 17.25 -10.71
C MET A 114 5.47 15.81 -10.82
N GLU A 115 4.16 15.59 -10.94
CA GLU A 115 3.54 14.27 -11.10
C GLU A 115 4.09 13.52 -12.33
N ILE A 116 4.26 14.20 -13.46
CA ILE A 116 4.82 13.61 -14.68
C ILE A 116 6.26 13.15 -14.44
N LYS A 117 7.11 14.02 -13.87
CA LYS A 117 8.51 13.68 -13.53
C LYS A 117 8.60 12.57 -12.49
N ALA A 118 7.70 12.56 -11.51
CA ALA A 118 7.63 11.52 -10.50
C ALA A 118 7.25 10.17 -11.12
N ASN A 119 6.30 10.13 -12.05
CA ASN A 119 5.98 8.90 -12.79
C ASN A 119 7.20 8.37 -13.56
N GLU A 120 7.99 9.23 -14.20
CA GLU A 120 9.23 8.83 -14.88
C GLU A 120 10.26 8.26 -13.89
N ALA A 121 10.49 8.94 -12.77
CA ALA A 121 11.44 8.50 -11.75
C ALA A 121 11.03 7.16 -11.11
N PHE A 122 9.75 6.99 -10.76
CA PHE A 122 9.26 5.77 -10.15
C PHE A 122 9.08 4.61 -11.14
N ASP A 123 8.96 4.86 -12.43
CA ASP A 123 9.04 3.81 -13.46
C ASP A 123 10.47 3.24 -13.57
N ILE A 124 11.50 4.10 -13.41
CA ILE A 124 12.90 3.65 -13.29
C ILE A 124 13.11 2.87 -11.98
N TYR A 125 12.62 3.39 -10.85
CA TYR A 125 12.69 2.69 -9.56
C TYR A 125 12.05 1.30 -9.63
N ARG A 126 10.84 1.21 -10.22
CA ARG A 126 10.14 -0.05 -10.49
C ARG A 126 11.03 -1.00 -11.28
N GLU A 127 11.63 -0.55 -12.38
CA GLU A 127 12.48 -1.41 -13.20
C GLU A 127 13.69 -1.95 -12.43
N LEU A 128 14.34 -1.10 -11.62
CA LEU A 128 15.52 -1.46 -10.83
C LEU A 128 15.23 -2.45 -9.70
N TYR A 129 14.09 -2.30 -9.02
CA TYR A 129 13.76 -3.09 -7.82
C TYR A 129 12.80 -4.25 -8.08
N TYR A 130 11.93 -4.13 -9.08
CA TYR A 130 10.88 -5.10 -9.38
C TYR A 130 11.12 -5.87 -10.67
N GLU A 131 11.99 -5.41 -11.58
CA GLU A 131 12.27 -6.05 -12.89
C GLU A 131 10.96 -6.39 -13.63
N GLY A 132 10.07 -5.39 -13.77
CA GLY A 132 8.74 -5.53 -14.36
C GLY A 132 7.64 -4.98 -13.47
N GLY A 133 6.40 -5.43 -13.68
CA GLY A 133 5.23 -4.89 -12.98
C GLY A 133 4.75 -3.57 -13.56
N VAL A 134 3.88 -2.87 -12.83
CA VAL A 134 3.30 -1.57 -13.19
C VAL A 134 3.54 -0.60 -12.04
N SER A 135 3.80 0.67 -12.35
CA SER A 135 3.82 1.75 -11.37
C SER A 135 2.94 2.91 -11.84
N SER A 136 2.42 3.69 -10.89
CA SER A 136 1.66 4.91 -11.16
C SER A 136 1.81 5.88 -10.00
N VAL A 137 1.92 7.16 -10.31
CA VAL A 137 2.03 8.22 -9.31
C VAL A 137 0.94 9.26 -9.56
N TYR A 138 0.23 9.64 -8.51
CA TYR A 138 -0.82 10.67 -8.56
C TYR A 138 -0.59 11.72 -7.49
N PHE A 139 -0.55 12.99 -7.86
CA PHE A 139 -0.43 14.12 -6.94
C PHE A 139 -1.72 14.94 -6.94
N TRP A 140 -1.97 15.64 -5.84
CA TRP A 140 -3.06 16.60 -5.68
C TRP A 140 -2.63 17.79 -4.82
N ASN A 141 -3.37 18.88 -4.93
CA ASN A 141 -3.10 20.14 -4.23
C ASN A 141 -3.57 20.08 -2.78
N LEU A 142 -2.83 20.75 -1.89
CA LEU A 142 -3.21 21.09 -0.52
C LEU A 142 -3.03 22.60 -0.33
N ASP A 143 -3.71 23.19 0.66
CA ASP A 143 -3.61 24.63 0.97
C ASP A 143 -2.15 25.07 1.24
N ASP A 144 -1.44 24.27 2.04
CA ASP A 144 -0.06 24.56 2.47
C ASP A 144 0.98 23.66 1.78
N GLY A 145 0.67 23.12 0.59
CA GLY A 145 1.61 22.32 -0.18
C GLY A 145 0.95 21.38 -1.18
N PHE A 146 1.33 20.11 -1.14
CA PHE A 146 0.75 19.07 -2.01
C PHE A 146 0.86 17.70 -1.35
N ALA A 147 0.11 16.74 -1.88
CA ALA A 147 0.19 15.36 -1.48
C ALA A 147 0.19 14.46 -2.70
N GLY A 148 0.47 13.19 -2.49
CA GLY A 148 0.47 12.23 -3.57
C GLY A 148 0.47 10.80 -3.10
N VAL A 149 0.22 9.90 -4.04
CA VAL A 149 0.36 8.46 -3.85
C VAL A 149 1.31 7.90 -4.91
N VAL A 150 2.24 7.06 -4.46
CA VAL A 150 3.10 6.23 -5.32
C VAL A 150 2.61 4.79 -5.20
N LEU A 151 2.30 4.18 -6.34
CA LEU A 151 1.75 2.84 -6.44
C LEU A 151 2.71 1.95 -7.22
N LEU A 152 2.99 0.75 -6.70
CA LEU A 152 3.73 -0.29 -7.41
C LEU A 152 3.01 -1.62 -7.30
N LYS A 153 2.87 -2.32 -8.41
CA LYS A 153 2.29 -3.66 -8.45
C LYS A 153 3.17 -4.61 -9.23
N LYS A 154 3.50 -5.76 -8.64
CA LYS A 154 4.17 -6.87 -9.32
C LYS A 154 3.43 -8.17 -9.04
N ALA A 155 2.96 -8.80 -10.11
CA ALA A 155 2.48 -10.17 -10.08
C ALA A 155 3.60 -11.12 -10.54
N ALA A 156 3.64 -12.32 -9.97
CA ALA A 156 4.47 -13.41 -10.42
C ALA A 156 4.08 -13.82 -11.85
N THR A 157 5.06 -14.30 -12.62
CA THR A 157 4.83 -14.72 -14.00
C THR A 157 3.85 -15.90 -14.04
N PRO A 158 2.80 -15.86 -14.88
CA PRO A 158 1.87 -16.97 -15.03
C PRO A 158 2.59 -18.26 -15.46
N GLY A 159 2.15 -19.40 -14.92
CA GLY A 159 2.62 -20.73 -15.33
C GLY A 159 3.59 -21.45 -14.37
N GLY A 160 3.89 -20.86 -13.21
CA GLY A 160 4.56 -21.55 -12.09
C GLY A 160 3.58 -22.30 -11.18
N SER A 161 4.10 -23.13 -10.27
CA SER A 161 3.33 -23.77 -9.17
C SER A 161 3.00 -22.82 -8.02
N SER A 162 3.52 -21.60 -8.07
CA SER A 162 3.32 -20.55 -7.08
C SER A 162 2.84 -19.27 -7.74
N GLU A 163 1.79 -18.69 -7.17
CA GLU A 163 1.27 -17.38 -7.51
C GLU A 163 1.66 -16.39 -6.41
N GLY A 164 1.96 -15.17 -6.80
CA GLY A 164 2.38 -14.13 -5.88
C GLY A 164 2.00 -12.76 -6.41
N VAL A 165 1.45 -11.91 -5.56
CA VAL A 165 1.15 -10.52 -5.89
C VAL A 165 1.70 -9.64 -4.78
N TRP A 166 2.44 -8.63 -5.18
CA TRP A 166 2.94 -7.56 -4.34
C TRP A 166 2.32 -6.25 -4.79
N ASP A 167 1.67 -5.56 -3.86
CA ASP A 167 1.12 -4.23 -4.02
C ASP A 167 1.76 -3.29 -2.97
N SER A 168 2.38 -2.21 -3.43
CA SER A 168 2.90 -1.11 -2.59
C SER A 168 2.07 0.15 -2.81
N ILE A 169 1.63 0.76 -1.72
CA ILE A 169 0.84 1.99 -1.69
C ILE A 169 1.53 2.97 -0.75
N HIS A 170 2.03 4.08 -1.28
CA HIS A 170 2.79 5.08 -0.53
C HIS A 170 2.11 6.43 -0.63
N VAL A 171 1.29 6.76 0.36
CA VAL A 171 0.60 8.04 0.45
C VAL A 171 1.49 9.01 1.20
N PHE A 172 1.78 10.17 0.62
CA PHE A 172 2.57 11.20 1.27
C PHE A 172 1.87 12.56 1.27
N GLU A 173 2.12 13.32 2.33
CA GLU A 173 1.78 14.74 2.46
C GLU A 173 3.09 15.53 2.52
N ALA A 174 3.18 16.64 1.78
CA ALA A 174 4.32 17.54 1.74
C ALA A 174 3.87 18.95 2.08
N ILE A 175 4.09 19.38 3.33
CA ILE A 175 3.73 20.71 3.82
C ILE A 175 4.93 21.66 3.69
N GLU A 176 4.82 22.63 2.80
CA GLU A 176 5.90 23.54 2.44
C GLU A 176 6.06 24.65 3.50
N ARG A 177 7.24 24.73 4.13
CA ARG A 177 7.58 25.72 5.17
C ARG A 177 8.82 26.51 4.76
N GLY A 178 8.66 27.35 3.74
CA GLY A 178 9.74 28.18 3.21
C GLY A 178 10.81 27.35 2.49
N ARG A 179 11.97 27.13 3.13
CA ARG A 179 13.10 26.35 2.54
C ARG A 179 13.14 24.88 2.95
N THR A 180 12.22 24.48 3.81
CA THR A 180 12.09 23.11 4.30
C THR A 180 10.67 22.65 4.09
N THR A 181 10.50 21.37 3.84
CA THR A 181 9.17 20.76 3.69
C THR A 181 9.04 19.64 4.70
N HIS A 182 7.91 19.63 5.39
CA HIS A 182 7.55 18.56 6.30
C HIS A 182 6.86 17.46 5.49
N TYR A 183 7.49 16.28 5.43
CA TYR A 183 6.94 15.12 4.74
C TYR A 183 6.35 14.17 5.76
N LYS A 184 5.14 13.69 5.50
CA LYS A 184 4.52 12.58 6.20
C LYS A 184 4.24 11.49 5.18
N LEU A 185 4.86 10.33 5.32
CA LEU A 185 4.70 9.19 4.43
C LEU A 185 4.03 8.04 5.19
N THR A 186 2.85 7.64 4.72
CA THR A 186 2.14 6.43 5.13
C THR A 186 2.27 5.39 4.02
N SER A 187 2.85 4.25 4.33
CA SER A 187 3.13 3.19 3.37
C SER A 187 2.42 1.91 3.79
N THR A 188 1.70 1.31 2.85
CA THR A 188 1.06 0.01 2.98
C THR A 188 1.63 -0.94 1.93
N VAL A 189 2.02 -2.14 2.37
CA VAL A 189 2.33 -3.26 1.47
C VAL A 189 1.29 -4.34 1.67
N ILE A 190 0.70 -4.81 0.58
CA ILE A 190 -0.18 -5.98 0.53
C ILE A 190 0.57 -7.08 -0.22
N LEU A 191 0.70 -8.23 0.43
CA LEU A 191 1.36 -9.41 -0.12
C LEU A 191 0.38 -10.58 -0.10
N SER A 192 0.20 -11.21 -1.24
CA SER A 192 -0.54 -12.47 -1.40
C SER A 192 0.40 -13.49 -2.02
N LEU A 193 0.59 -14.62 -1.37
CA LEU A 193 1.37 -15.75 -1.87
C LEU A 193 0.52 -16.99 -1.77
N SER A 194 0.39 -17.73 -2.87
CA SER A 194 -0.23 -19.05 -2.84
C SER A 194 0.64 -20.04 -3.59
N THR A 195 0.82 -21.22 -3.03
CA THR A 195 1.56 -22.30 -3.66
C THR A 195 0.77 -23.60 -3.54
N ALA A 196 0.73 -24.35 -4.64
CA ALA A 196 0.10 -25.66 -4.69
C ALA A 196 1.16 -26.66 -5.14
N GLU A 197 1.81 -27.29 -4.16
CA GLU A 197 2.82 -28.33 -4.41
C GLU A 197 2.35 -29.68 -3.86
N GLY A 198 2.51 -30.74 -4.65
CA GLY A 198 1.91 -32.05 -4.37
C GLY A 198 2.34 -32.71 -3.06
N SER A 199 3.44 -32.28 -2.43
CA SER A 199 3.92 -32.78 -1.13
C SER A 199 3.46 -31.94 0.07
N ILE A 200 3.18 -30.65 -0.12
CA ILE A 200 2.82 -29.70 0.95
C ILE A 200 1.30 -29.44 0.97
N GLY A 201 0.62 -29.70 -0.14
CA GLY A 201 -0.77 -29.32 -0.36
C GLY A 201 -0.90 -27.85 -0.76
N ASP A 202 -2.11 -27.31 -0.60
CA ASP A 202 -2.39 -25.91 -0.89
C ASP A 202 -1.99 -25.05 0.32
N MET A 203 -1.10 -24.09 0.09
CA MET A 203 -0.68 -23.11 1.08
C MET A 203 -1.01 -21.70 0.56
N ASP A 204 -1.70 -20.92 1.38
CA ASP A 204 -2.03 -19.51 1.13
C ASP A 204 -1.49 -18.68 2.29
N LEU A 205 -0.70 -17.66 1.96
CA LEU A 205 -0.10 -16.73 2.88
C LEU A 205 -0.30 -15.33 2.37
N SER A 206 -1.26 -14.64 2.98
CA SER A 206 -1.71 -13.31 2.57
C SER A 206 -1.74 -12.35 3.75
N GLY A 207 -1.50 -11.07 3.49
CA GLY A 207 -1.69 -10.01 4.48
C GLY A 207 -1.20 -8.64 4.04
N ASN A 208 -1.32 -7.70 4.97
CA ASN A 208 -0.92 -6.32 4.75
C ASN A 208 -0.05 -5.81 5.92
N MET A 209 0.73 -4.76 5.66
CA MET A 209 1.51 -4.06 6.67
C MET A 209 1.51 -2.57 6.35
N THR A 210 1.11 -1.76 7.32
CA THR A 210 1.14 -0.30 7.22
C THR A 210 2.15 0.31 8.18
N ARG A 211 2.93 1.28 7.71
CA ARG A 211 3.93 2.05 8.48
C ARG A 211 3.86 3.52 8.12
N GLN A 212 4.18 4.37 9.09
CA GLN A 212 4.24 5.82 8.91
C GLN A 212 5.61 6.35 9.32
N VAL A 213 6.10 7.36 8.61
CA VAL A 213 7.28 8.15 8.96
C VAL A 213 7.04 9.62 8.66
N GLU A 214 7.59 10.49 9.49
CA GLU A 214 7.57 11.94 9.28
C GLU A 214 9.00 12.47 9.28
N GLN A 215 9.31 13.40 8.38
CA GLN A 215 10.64 13.99 8.27
C GLN A 215 10.60 15.39 7.66
N ASP A 216 11.30 16.34 8.28
CA ASP A 216 11.59 17.64 7.67
C ASP A 216 12.84 17.55 6.79
N LEU A 217 12.73 17.92 5.52
CA LEU A 217 13.84 17.92 4.58
C LEU A 217 13.99 19.27 3.87
N PRO A 218 15.22 19.73 3.58
CA PRO A 218 15.46 20.92 2.79
C PRO A 218 14.98 20.71 1.35
N VAL A 219 14.49 21.78 0.74
CA VAL A 219 14.02 21.81 -0.65
C VAL A 219 14.56 23.07 -1.32
N ASP A 220 15.24 22.86 -2.44
CA ASP A 220 15.77 23.96 -3.27
C ASP A 220 15.00 24.12 -4.60
N SER A 221 14.32 23.07 -5.06
CA SER A 221 13.48 23.09 -6.27
C SER A 221 12.39 22.01 -6.24
N ASP A 222 11.46 22.06 -7.20
CA ASP A 222 10.42 21.04 -7.38
C ASP A 222 10.99 19.62 -7.57
N GLU A 223 12.13 19.48 -8.26
CA GLU A 223 12.82 18.19 -8.41
C GLU A 223 13.37 17.66 -7.08
N SER A 224 13.69 18.55 -6.13
CA SER A 224 14.15 18.14 -4.81
C SER A 224 13.05 17.43 -4.03
N HIS A 225 11.78 17.81 -4.22
CA HIS A 225 10.66 17.08 -3.63
C HIS A 225 10.60 15.64 -4.13
N ILE A 226 10.75 15.42 -5.43
CA ILE A 226 10.70 14.08 -6.04
C ILE A 226 11.83 13.21 -5.48
N ALA A 227 13.05 13.76 -5.36
CA ALA A 227 14.17 13.06 -4.76
C ALA A 227 13.98 12.76 -3.27
N ASN A 228 13.37 13.69 -2.52
CA ASN A 228 13.06 13.50 -1.10
C ASN A 228 12.03 12.37 -0.91
N VAL A 229 10.91 12.41 -1.65
CA VAL A 229 9.88 11.38 -1.63
C VAL A 229 10.44 10.03 -2.07
N GLY A 230 11.24 9.99 -3.13
CA GLY A 230 11.91 8.77 -3.60
C GLY A 230 12.73 8.09 -2.51
N ARG A 231 13.56 8.85 -1.77
CA ARG A 231 14.36 8.33 -0.65
C ARG A 231 13.48 7.81 0.50
N LEU A 232 12.42 8.54 0.85
CA LEU A 232 11.50 8.11 1.90
C LEU A 232 10.80 6.79 1.53
N VAL A 233 10.36 6.65 0.28
CA VAL A 233 9.74 5.44 -0.25
C VAL A 233 10.72 4.28 -0.26
N GLU A 234 11.92 4.46 -0.80
CA GLU A 234 12.97 3.43 -0.87
C GLU A 234 13.34 2.89 0.51
N ASP A 235 13.62 3.80 1.47
CA ASP A 235 13.95 3.42 2.85
C ASP A 235 12.80 2.68 3.54
N MET A 236 11.55 3.09 3.28
CA MET A 236 10.37 2.48 3.89
C MET A 236 10.08 1.11 3.29
N GLU A 237 10.12 0.96 1.97
CA GLU A 237 9.95 -0.35 1.30
C GLU A 237 11.01 -1.34 1.76
N LEU A 238 12.28 -0.93 1.87
CA LEU A 238 13.35 -1.81 2.33
C LEU A 238 13.08 -2.33 3.75
N LYS A 239 12.66 -1.45 4.66
CA LYS A 239 12.30 -1.82 6.05
C LYS A 239 11.11 -2.75 6.09
N MET A 240 10.04 -2.43 5.35
CA MET A 240 8.82 -3.25 5.31
C MET A 240 9.08 -4.62 4.70
N ARG A 241 9.88 -4.71 3.62
CA ARG A 241 10.28 -5.98 3.01
C ARG A 241 10.99 -6.90 4.00
N ASN A 242 11.94 -6.37 4.76
CA ASN A 242 12.65 -7.14 5.79
C ASN A 242 11.70 -7.64 6.89
N LEU A 243 10.80 -6.78 7.36
CA LEU A 243 9.80 -7.14 8.37
C LEU A 243 8.81 -8.20 7.86
N LEU A 244 8.37 -8.08 6.60
CA LEU A 244 7.49 -9.07 5.98
C LEU A 244 8.18 -10.43 5.91
N GLN A 245 9.45 -10.48 5.53
CA GLN A 245 10.21 -11.73 5.50
C GLN A 245 10.24 -12.42 6.88
N ASP A 246 10.53 -11.67 7.95
CA ASP A 246 10.62 -12.21 9.31
C ASP A 246 9.25 -12.68 9.85
N VAL A 247 8.18 -11.95 9.55
CA VAL A 247 6.84 -12.27 10.04
C VAL A 247 6.21 -13.40 9.23
N TYR A 248 6.22 -13.31 7.90
CA TYR A 248 5.51 -14.25 7.02
C TYR A 248 6.16 -15.63 7.03
N PHE A 249 7.48 -15.69 6.92
CA PHE A 249 8.18 -16.96 6.82
C PHE A 249 8.77 -17.43 8.15
N GLY A 250 9.10 -16.51 9.06
CA GLY A 250 9.59 -16.84 10.40
C GLY A 250 8.44 -17.25 11.32
N LYS A 251 7.58 -16.29 11.70
CA LYS A 251 6.54 -16.54 12.71
C LYS A 251 5.51 -17.58 12.28
N ALA A 252 5.07 -17.58 11.01
CA ALA A 252 4.09 -18.58 10.56
C ALA A 252 4.67 -20.00 10.65
N LYS A 253 5.95 -20.16 10.29
CA LYS A 253 6.67 -21.43 10.42
C LYS A 253 6.79 -21.87 11.88
N ASP A 254 7.13 -20.95 12.78
CA ASP A 254 7.25 -21.24 14.21
C ASP A 254 5.90 -21.69 14.80
N VAL A 255 4.81 -20.99 14.49
CA VAL A 255 3.47 -21.35 14.95
C VAL A 255 3.05 -22.72 14.43
N VAL A 256 3.25 -23.01 13.14
CA VAL A 256 2.94 -24.34 12.57
C VAL A 256 3.81 -25.43 13.21
N GLY A 257 5.09 -25.15 13.46
CA GLY A 257 6.02 -26.05 14.12
C GLY A 257 5.62 -26.37 15.57
N ASP A 258 5.08 -25.38 16.30
CA ASP A 258 4.59 -25.54 17.67
C ASP A 258 3.26 -26.32 17.73
N LEU A 259 2.42 -26.22 16.71
CA LEU A 259 1.16 -26.98 16.64
C LEU A 259 1.39 -28.48 16.41
N ARG A 260 2.47 -28.86 15.70
CA ARG A 260 2.77 -30.26 15.39
C ARG A 260 4.27 -30.53 15.39
N SER A 261 4.79 -31.02 16.52
CA SER A 261 6.16 -31.52 16.62
C SER A 261 6.34 -32.81 15.82
N VAL A 262 7.41 -32.88 15.03
CA VAL A 262 7.83 -34.11 14.33
C VAL A 262 8.56 -35.06 15.28
N GLY A 263 9.26 -34.53 16.28
CA GLY A 263 9.93 -35.30 17.34
C GLY A 263 9.03 -35.56 18.55
N SER A 264 9.46 -36.44 19.45
CA SER A 264 8.75 -36.67 20.71
C SER A 264 8.75 -35.40 21.55
N LEU A 265 7.58 -35.01 22.08
CA LEU A 265 7.44 -33.89 23.02
C LEU A 265 8.31 -34.09 24.27
N SER A 266 8.57 -35.34 24.66
CA SER A 266 9.47 -35.68 25.78
C SER A 266 10.91 -35.28 25.51
N ASP A 267 11.36 -35.45 24.27
CA ASP A 267 12.76 -35.21 23.90
C ASP A 267 12.99 -33.72 23.73
N GLY A 268 12.03 -33.01 23.11
CA GLY A 268 12.05 -31.55 23.07
C GLY A 268 11.98 -30.90 24.47
N ALA A 269 11.28 -31.50 25.43
CA ALA A 269 11.27 -31.03 26.81
C ALA A 269 12.64 -31.23 27.50
N ARG A 270 13.28 -32.39 27.30
CA ARG A 270 14.62 -32.69 27.82
C ARG A 270 15.69 -31.78 27.22
N ASP A 271 15.61 -31.48 25.93
CA ASP A 271 16.56 -30.58 25.27
C ASP A 271 16.42 -29.13 25.80
N ARG A 272 15.19 -28.64 26.01
CA ARG A 272 14.95 -27.32 26.64
C ARG A 272 15.44 -27.25 28.08
N GLU A 273 15.30 -28.34 28.85
CA GLU A 273 15.83 -28.44 30.22
C GLU A 273 17.36 -28.40 30.21
N THR A 274 17.99 -29.20 29.35
CA THR A 274 19.45 -29.21 29.17
C THR A 274 19.98 -27.84 28.72
N GLN A 275 19.28 -27.16 27.81
CA GLN A 275 19.64 -25.82 27.36
C GLN A 275 19.52 -24.78 28.48
N ARG A 276 18.49 -24.88 29.34
CA ARG A 276 18.35 -24.02 30.52
C ARG A 276 19.46 -24.26 31.53
N GLU A 277 19.84 -25.51 31.78
CA GLU A 277 20.96 -25.85 32.66
C GLU A 277 22.28 -25.30 32.13
N LEU A 278 22.54 -25.43 30.83
CA LEU A 278 23.74 -24.87 30.18
C LEU A 278 23.80 -23.34 30.32
N ILE A 279 22.71 -22.63 30.02
CA ILE A 279 22.64 -21.15 30.17
C ILE A 279 22.80 -20.73 31.65
N GLY A 280 22.20 -21.50 32.57
CA GLY A 280 22.36 -21.28 34.01
C GLY A 280 23.79 -21.51 34.50
N SER A 281 24.51 -22.47 33.91
CA SER A 281 25.91 -22.78 34.22
C SER A 281 26.89 -21.73 33.69
N MET A 282 26.59 -21.11 32.55
CA MET A 282 27.37 -20.02 31.96
C MET A 282 27.19 -18.67 32.66
N ARG A 283 26.15 -18.53 33.49
CA ARG A 283 25.90 -17.33 34.31
C ARG A 283 26.51 -17.40 35.71
N ARG A 284 27.21 -18.48 36.06
CA ARG A 284 28.00 -18.58 37.30
C ARG A 284 29.46 -18.26 37.06
#